data_AF-A0A484ICA3-F1
#
_entry.id   AF-A0A484ICA3-F1
#
_cell.length_a   1.000
_cell.length_b   1.000
_cell.length_c   1.000
_cell.angle_alpha   90.00
_cell.angle_beta   90.00
_cell.angle_gamma   90.00
#
_symmetry.space_group_name_H-M   'P 1'
#
loop_
_entity.id
_entity.type
_entity.pdbx_description
1 polymer ?
#
loop_
_entity_poly.entity_id
_entity_poly.type
_entity_poly.pdbx_seq_one_letter_code
_entity_poly.pdbx_strand_id
1 'polypeptide(L)'
;MEVQIYDYKKYIFKPDIRIGNYFFQWDANELGIDVHEINHLKNFIRKIIPVLEQYMILLQNENKKEEVGRKNTYTNDRKQLCIKEKYDKRISFLMFIDSQGSTFFYREETCYLITGDKSSIFNTKTVSDVYSENSMNDKGLDDNSIINYGYSDGDSGNHNNRTLIKTEVKWLLGELLFDRNPKKNR
;
A
#
# COMPACT_ATOMS: atom_id res chain seq x y z
N MET A 1 -2.88 -31.69 -22.23
CA MET A 1 -2.86 -30.25 -21.90
C MET A 1 -1.64 -30.04 -21.02
N GLU A 2 -0.52 -29.61 -21.60
CA GLU A 2 0.73 -29.42 -20.86
C GLU A 2 0.66 -28.12 -20.07
N VAL A 3 0.70 -28.23 -18.74
CA VAL A 3 0.82 -27.07 -17.87
C VAL A 3 2.27 -26.61 -17.94
N GLN A 4 2.54 -25.57 -18.71
CA GLN A 4 3.84 -24.89 -18.70
C GLN A 4 4.01 -24.20 -17.35
N ILE A 5 4.80 -24.80 -16.46
CA ILE A 5 5.23 -24.17 -15.22
C ILE A 5 6.34 -23.19 -15.59
N TYR A 6 5.96 -21.92 -15.76
CA TYR A 6 6.93 -20.84 -15.90
C TYR A 6 7.70 -20.68 -14.57
N ASP A 7 9.02 -20.57 -14.65
CA ASP A 7 9.87 -20.30 -13.48
C ASP A 7 9.76 -18.82 -13.08
N TYR A 8 8.63 -18.47 -12.46
CA TYR A 8 8.27 -17.11 -12.05
C TYR A 8 9.28 -16.48 -11.07
N LYS A 9 10.13 -17.29 -10.41
CA LYS A 9 11.16 -16.80 -9.51
C LYS A 9 12.27 -16.03 -10.22
N LYS A 10 12.44 -16.19 -11.55
CA LYS A 10 13.47 -15.50 -12.31
C LYS A 10 13.22 -14.01 -12.53
N TYR A 11 12.00 -13.53 -12.27
CA TYR A 11 11.59 -12.16 -12.59
C TYR A 11 11.26 -11.30 -11.37
N ILE A 12 11.39 -11.84 -10.16
CA ILE A 12 11.12 -11.12 -8.92
C ILE A 12 12.44 -10.65 -8.29
N PHE A 13 12.58 -9.35 -8.07
CA PHE A 13 13.81 -8.74 -7.56
C PHE A 13 13.55 -7.71 -6.47
N LYS A 14 14.55 -7.52 -5.60
CA LYS A 14 14.66 -6.40 -4.64
C LYS A 14 15.72 -5.43 -5.16
N PRO A 15 15.40 -4.51 -6.10
CA PRO A 15 16.39 -3.60 -6.64
C PRO A 15 16.93 -2.67 -5.55
N ASP A 16 18.22 -2.34 -5.61
CA ASP A 16 18.76 -1.21 -4.85
C ASP A 16 18.16 0.10 -5.41
N ILE A 17 17.55 0.89 -4.52
CA ILE A 17 16.93 2.17 -4.86
C ILE A 17 17.54 3.22 -3.94
N ARG A 18 18.36 4.09 -4.53
CA ARG A 18 18.92 5.28 -3.89
C ARG A 18 18.66 6.50 -4.77
N ILE A 19 18.14 7.56 -4.17
CA ILE A 19 17.82 8.81 -4.87
C ILE A 19 18.22 9.97 -3.95
N GLY A 20 19.34 10.63 -4.29
CA GLY A 20 19.93 11.64 -3.41
C GLY A 20 20.31 11.04 -2.06
N ASN A 21 19.78 11.62 -0.98
CA ASN A 21 19.99 11.13 0.38
C ASN A 21 18.96 10.09 0.83
N TYR A 22 18.02 9.72 -0.04
CA TYR A 22 17.03 8.70 0.28
C TYR A 22 17.47 7.33 -0.20
N PHE A 23 17.19 6.30 0.60
CA PHE A 23 17.38 4.90 0.21
C PHE A 23 16.16 4.07 0.61
N PHE A 24 15.82 3.10 -0.23
CA PHE A 24 14.70 2.20 0.03
C PHE A 24 15.21 0.95 0.74
N GLN A 25 14.68 0.69 1.93
CA GLN A 25 14.93 -0.52 2.68
C GLN A 25 13.77 -1.49 2.45
N TRP A 26 14.04 -2.58 1.73
CA TRP A 26 13.08 -3.65 1.51
C TRP A 26 12.71 -4.35 2.81
N ASP A 27 11.46 -4.78 2.93
CA ASP A 27 11.10 -5.74 3.96
C ASP A 27 11.84 -7.07 3.76
N ALA A 28 12.29 -7.67 4.86
CA ALA A 28 13.14 -8.85 4.84
C ALA A 28 12.36 -10.10 4.40
N ASN A 29 11.08 -10.19 4.76
CA ASN A 29 10.27 -11.39 4.60
C ASN A 29 9.63 -11.49 3.21
N GLU A 30 9.60 -10.39 2.46
CA GLU A 30 8.86 -10.27 1.21
C GLU A 30 9.64 -10.74 -0.02
N LEU A 31 8.94 -11.14 -1.09
CA LEU A 31 9.56 -11.78 -2.26
C LEU A 31 10.27 -10.79 -3.21
N GLY A 32 9.94 -9.50 -3.16
CA GLY A 32 10.39 -8.47 -4.11
C GLY A 32 9.28 -8.09 -5.11
N ILE A 33 9.64 -7.45 -6.22
CA ILE A 33 8.69 -7.02 -7.26
C ILE A 33 9.12 -7.52 -8.64
N ASP A 34 8.17 -7.55 -9.58
CA ASP A 34 8.45 -7.94 -10.96
C ASP A 34 9.44 -6.96 -11.62
N VAL A 35 10.35 -7.47 -12.44
CA VAL A 35 11.38 -6.65 -13.12
C VAL A 35 10.79 -5.51 -13.95
N HIS A 36 9.60 -5.69 -14.53
CA HIS A 36 8.91 -4.68 -15.32
C HIS A 36 8.32 -3.56 -14.45
N GLU A 37 8.03 -3.84 -13.19
CA GLU A 37 7.50 -2.89 -12.21
C GLU A 37 8.58 -1.96 -11.63
N ILE A 38 9.84 -2.40 -11.60
CA ILE A 38 10.96 -1.71 -10.94
C ILE A 38 11.09 -0.25 -11.37
N ASN A 39 11.07 0.02 -12.67
CA ASN A 39 11.25 1.37 -13.19
C ASN A 39 10.08 2.28 -12.79
N HIS A 40 8.87 1.72 -12.71
CA HIS A 40 7.70 2.47 -12.29
C HIS A 40 7.79 2.82 -10.81
N LEU A 41 8.15 1.87 -9.93
CA LEU A 41 8.37 2.14 -8.51
C LEU A 41 9.47 3.20 -8.29
N LYS A 42 10.62 3.07 -8.98
CA LYS A 42 11.71 4.06 -8.90
C LYS A 42 11.25 5.46 -9.32
N ASN A 43 10.44 5.55 -10.37
CA ASN A 43 9.89 6.82 -10.84
C ASN A 43 8.87 7.40 -9.86
N PHE A 44 8.02 6.55 -9.27
CA PHE A 44 7.08 6.96 -8.24
C PHE A 44 7.82 7.55 -7.02
N ILE A 45 8.82 6.85 -6.49
CA ILE A 45 9.65 7.36 -5.37
C ILE A 45 10.34 8.69 -5.78
N ARG A 46 10.89 8.78 -6.99
CA ARG A 46 11.51 10.02 -7.46
C ARG A 46 10.56 11.22 -7.47
N LYS A 47 9.31 11.01 -7.92
CA LYS A 47 8.28 12.06 -7.95
C LYS A 47 7.85 12.48 -6.54
N ILE A 48 7.88 11.57 -5.58
CA ILE A 48 7.34 11.80 -4.24
C ILE A 48 8.32 12.44 -3.28
N ILE A 49 9.63 12.28 -3.50
CA ILE A 49 10.68 12.88 -2.66
C ILE A 49 10.48 14.40 -2.45
N PRO A 50 10.26 15.23 -3.48
CA PRO A 50 10.02 16.66 -3.26
C PRO A 50 8.76 16.95 -2.41
N VAL A 51 7.72 16.11 -2.54
CA VAL A 51 6.48 16.23 -1.76
C VAL A 51 6.74 15.84 -0.29
N LEU A 52 7.50 14.77 -0.08
CA LEU A 52 7.93 14.32 1.24
C LEU A 52 8.73 15.40 1.97
N GLU A 53 9.71 16.02 1.30
CA GLU A 53 10.52 17.08 1.88
C GLU A 53 9.67 18.26 2.37
N GLN A 54 8.69 18.69 1.56
CA GLN A 54 7.74 19.74 1.95
C GLN A 54 6.87 19.30 3.12
N TYR A 55 6.37 18.07 3.10
CA TYR A 55 5.53 17.52 4.18
C TYR A 55 6.29 17.40 5.50
N MET A 56 7.57 16.98 5.48
CA MET A 56 8.41 16.91 6.68
C MET A 56 8.65 18.30 7.31
N ILE A 57 8.82 19.34 6.49
CA ILE A 57 8.93 20.72 6.99
C ILE A 57 7.64 21.13 7.71
N LEU A 58 6.47 20.78 7.16
CA LEU A 58 5.18 21.06 7.79
C LEU A 58 5.07 20.37 9.15
N LEU A 59 5.36 19.06 9.22
CA LEU A 59 5.34 18.29 10.47
C LEU A 59 6.26 18.88 11.55
N GLN A 60 7.48 19.28 11.16
CA GLN A 60 8.43 19.89 12.11
C GLN A 60 7.95 21.24 12.64
N ASN A 61 7.26 22.03 11.81
CA ASN A 61 6.73 23.33 12.21
C ASN A 61 5.49 23.21 13.12
N GLU A 62 4.67 22.18 12.94
CA GLU A 62 3.54 21.88 13.82
C GLU A 62 4.01 21.50 15.22
N ASN A 63 4.99 20.61 15.33
CA ASN A 63 5.56 20.18 16.62
C ASN A 63 6.09 21.37 17.46
N LYS A 64 6.72 22.37 16.81
CA LYS A 64 7.23 23.58 17.50
C LYS A 64 6.13 24.49 18.04
N LYS A 65 4.93 24.49 17.44
CA LYS A 65 3.81 25.34 17.88
C LYS A 65 3.10 24.73 19.10
N GLU A 66 3.03 23.40 19.17
CA GLU A 66 2.46 22.68 20.31
C GLU A 66 3.28 22.88 21.60
N GLU A 67 4.61 23.05 21.51
CA GLU A 67 5.47 23.28 22.68
C GLU A 67 5.26 24.65 23.36
N VAL A 68 4.73 25.65 22.64
CA VAL A 68 4.60 27.04 23.13
C VAL A 68 3.17 27.37 23.59
N GLY A 69 2.16 26.58 23.20
CA GLY A 69 0.75 26.82 23.49
C GLY A 69 0.09 25.66 24.22
N ARG A 70 -0.37 25.89 25.45
CA ARG A 70 -1.13 24.95 26.30
C ARG A 70 -2.11 24.05 25.55
N LYS A 71 -2.08 22.75 25.92
CA LYS A 71 -3.16 21.74 25.93
C LYS A 71 -4.41 22.10 25.11
N ASN A 72 -4.54 21.49 23.93
CA ASN A 72 -5.85 21.12 23.39
C ASN A 72 -5.88 19.60 23.18
N THR A 73 -6.53 18.91 24.10
CA THR A 73 -6.86 17.49 24.09
C THR A 73 -8.05 17.21 23.17
N TYR A 74 -7.91 17.44 21.87
CA TYR A 74 -8.84 16.90 20.88
C TYR A 74 -8.08 16.45 19.61
N THR A 75 -8.28 15.17 19.30
CA THR A 75 -7.92 14.41 18.10
C THR A 75 -6.44 14.18 17.82
N ASN A 76 -5.97 13.04 18.30
CA ASN A 76 -4.77 12.32 17.88
C ASN A 76 -4.86 11.79 16.42
N ASP A 77 -5.74 12.37 15.58
CA ASP A 77 -5.89 12.09 14.14
C ASP A 77 -4.79 12.81 13.35
N ARG A 78 -3.53 12.60 13.72
CA ARG A 78 -2.42 13.10 12.93
C ARG A 78 -2.56 12.51 11.53
N LYS A 79 -2.85 13.39 10.58
CA LYS A 79 -3.27 13.09 9.21
C LYS A 79 -2.24 12.18 8.54
N GLN A 80 -2.51 10.89 8.49
CA GLN A 80 -1.73 9.95 7.70
C GLN A 80 -1.91 10.31 6.22
N LEU A 81 -0.81 10.51 5.50
CA LEU A 81 -0.85 10.79 4.07
C LEU A 81 -0.71 9.48 3.30
N CYS A 82 -1.69 9.16 2.46
CA CYS A 82 -1.63 8.03 1.55
C CYS A 82 -1.61 8.55 0.11
N ILE A 83 -0.60 8.16 -0.67
CA ILE A 83 -0.50 8.49 -2.09
C ILE A 83 -0.46 7.18 -2.88
N LYS A 84 -1.30 7.09 -3.92
CA LYS A 84 -1.45 5.90 -4.76
C LYS A 84 -1.06 6.21 -6.20
N GLU A 85 -0.10 5.49 -6.75
CA GLU A 85 0.32 5.54 -8.16
C GLU A 85 -0.09 4.24 -8.85
N LYS A 86 -0.87 4.34 -9.92
CA LYS A 86 -1.35 3.17 -10.68
C LYS A 86 -0.30 2.73 -11.69
N TYR A 87 0.14 1.47 -11.60
CA TYR A 87 1.03 0.87 -12.60
C TYR A 87 0.25 0.39 -13.82
N ASP A 88 -0.76 -0.45 -13.60
CA ASP A 88 -1.65 -0.96 -14.65
C ASP A 88 -3.09 -1.14 -14.13
N LYS A 89 -3.92 -1.90 -14.84
CA LYS A 89 -5.33 -2.13 -14.45
C LYS A 89 -5.49 -2.87 -13.13
N ARG A 90 -4.50 -3.66 -12.71
CA ARG A 90 -4.54 -4.53 -11.53
C ARG A 90 -3.63 -4.05 -10.42
N ILE A 91 -2.48 -3.48 -10.77
CA ILE A 91 -1.41 -3.21 -9.82
C ILE A 91 -1.30 -1.71 -9.56
N SER A 92 -1.16 -1.36 -8.29
CA SER A 92 -0.87 0.01 -7.83
C SER A 92 0.21 -0.02 -6.77
N PHE A 93 1.00 1.05 -6.70
CA PHE A 93 1.90 1.31 -5.59
C PHE A 93 1.28 2.32 -4.66
N LEU A 94 1.40 2.09 -3.36
CA LEU A 94 0.96 3.02 -2.33
C LEU A 94 2.15 3.46 -1.52
N MET A 95 2.16 4.73 -1.15
CA MET A 95 3.05 5.30 -0.15
C MET A 95 2.20 5.80 1.00
N PHE A 96 2.53 5.38 2.22
CA PHE A 96 1.93 5.86 3.46
C PHE A 96 2.97 6.62 4.28
N ILE A 97 2.59 7.78 4.80
CA ILE A 97 3.40 8.54 5.75
C ILE A 97 2.64 8.60 7.07
N ASP A 98 3.29 8.17 8.13
CA ASP A 98 2.73 8.23 9.46
C ASP A 98 2.93 9.61 10.11
N SER A 99 2.39 9.73 11.32
CA SER A 99 2.45 10.94 12.12
C SER A 99 3.84 11.34 12.63
N GLN A 100 4.81 10.44 12.54
CA GLN A 100 6.21 10.64 12.92
C GLN A 100 7.11 10.90 11.70
N GLY A 101 6.55 10.76 10.49
CA GLY A 101 7.22 10.93 9.22
C GLY A 101 7.83 9.65 8.64
N SER A 102 7.59 8.49 9.26
CA SER A 102 7.99 7.19 8.70
C SER A 102 7.23 6.95 7.40
N THR A 103 7.92 6.50 6.36
CA THR A 103 7.38 6.43 5.00
C THR A 103 7.43 5.01 4.46
N PHE A 104 6.28 4.34 4.38
CA PHE A 104 6.15 2.94 3.96
C PHE A 104 5.59 2.82 2.56
N PHE A 105 6.04 1.82 1.81
CA PHE A 105 5.54 1.52 0.48
C PHE A 105 4.88 0.15 0.43
N TYR A 106 3.77 0.07 -0.31
CA TYR A 106 3.03 -1.17 -0.53
C TYR A 106 2.82 -1.40 -2.04
N ARG A 107 2.75 -2.66 -2.44
CA ARG A 107 2.19 -3.08 -3.72
C ARG A 107 0.79 -3.60 -3.47
N GLU A 108 -0.18 -3.07 -4.20
CA GLU A 108 -1.57 -3.52 -4.15
C GLU A 108 -1.93 -4.15 -5.49
N GLU A 109 -2.51 -5.36 -5.43
CA GLU A 109 -3.02 -6.08 -6.58
C GLU A 109 -4.52 -6.30 -6.47
N THR A 110 -5.24 -5.91 -7.53
CA THR A 110 -6.65 -6.20 -7.71
C THR A 110 -6.82 -7.55 -8.42
N CYS A 111 -7.44 -8.48 -7.71
CA CYS A 111 -7.84 -9.79 -8.19
C CYS A 111 -9.35 -9.85 -8.41
N TYR A 112 -9.78 -10.70 -9.33
CA TYR A 112 -11.20 -10.94 -9.59
C TYR A 112 -11.50 -12.42 -9.43
N LEU A 113 -12.43 -12.76 -8.55
CA LEU A 113 -12.91 -14.12 -8.36
C LEU A 113 -14.24 -14.26 -9.10
N ILE A 114 -14.33 -15.27 -9.96
CA ILE A 114 -15.57 -15.65 -10.64
C ILE A 114 -16.12 -16.86 -9.88
N THR A 115 -17.17 -16.66 -9.09
CA THR A 115 -17.86 -17.77 -8.42
C THR A 115 -18.92 -18.34 -9.35
N GLY A 116 -18.73 -19.62 -9.70
CA GLY A 116 -19.54 -20.34 -10.68
C GLY A 116 -20.76 -21.06 -10.13
N ASP A 117 -20.98 -21.09 -8.82
CA ASP A 117 -22.13 -21.78 -8.22
C ASP A 117 -22.51 -21.15 -6.87
N LYS A 118 -23.83 -21.05 -6.63
CA LYS A 118 -24.46 -20.39 -5.46
C LYS A 118 -24.18 -21.08 -4.10
N SER A 119 -23.37 -22.14 -4.04
CA SER A 119 -23.35 -23.06 -2.88
C SER A 119 -22.11 -23.05 -2.01
N SER A 120 -21.08 -22.26 -2.30
CA SER A 120 -19.99 -22.04 -1.34
C SER A 120 -19.66 -20.56 -1.23
N ILE A 121 -20.57 -19.81 -0.60
CA ILE A 121 -20.19 -18.57 0.08
C ILE A 121 -19.13 -19.00 1.10
N PHE A 122 -17.86 -18.79 0.76
CA PHE A 122 -16.80 -18.86 1.75
C PHE A 122 -17.25 -17.95 2.90
N ASN A 123 -17.42 -18.53 4.10
CA ASN A 123 -17.53 -17.78 5.36
C ASN A 123 -16.16 -17.12 5.65
N THR A 124 -15.67 -16.31 4.73
CA THR A 124 -14.63 -15.34 5.02
C THR A 124 -15.36 -14.14 5.56
N LYS A 125 -15.19 -13.88 6.86
CA LYS A 125 -15.70 -12.72 7.57
C LYS A 125 -15.61 -11.50 6.66
N THR A 126 -16.73 -11.14 6.06
CA THR A 126 -16.93 -9.86 5.41
C THR A 126 -16.75 -8.83 6.52
N VAL A 127 -15.64 -8.10 6.51
CA VAL A 127 -15.53 -6.83 7.25
C VAL A 127 -16.29 -5.78 6.44
N SER A 128 -17.56 -6.06 6.18
CA SER A 128 -18.53 -5.12 5.67
C SER A 128 -19.47 -4.86 6.84
N ASP A 129 -19.07 -3.90 7.67
CA ASP A 129 -19.90 -3.04 8.53
C ASP A 129 -19.06 -2.35 9.64
N VAL A 130 -17.81 -1.97 9.35
CA VAL A 130 -17.08 -0.99 10.16
C VAL A 130 -16.34 0.00 9.26
N TYR A 131 -17.11 0.75 8.48
CA TYR A 131 -16.83 2.18 8.27
C TYR A 131 -18.01 2.97 8.82
N SER A 132 -18.30 2.75 10.10
CA SER A 132 -18.75 3.86 10.93
C SER A 132 -17.47 4.51 11.43
N GLU A 133 -17.31 5.79 11.11
CA GLU A 133 -16.39 6.70 11.78
C GLU A 133 -16.45 6.42 13.29
N ASN A 134 -15.45 5.73 13.85
CA ASN A 134 -15.03 5.80 15.26
C ASN A 134 -13.98 4.70 15.57
N SER A 135 -12.85 5.14 16.11
CA SER A 135 -11.99 4.37 17.03
C SER A 135 -11.17 3.20 16.44
N MET A 136 -10.06 3.53 15.77
CA MET A 136 -8.93 2.61 15.60
C MET A 136 -8.04 2.67 16.86
N ASN A 137 -8.38 1.84 17.86
CA ASN A 137 -7.46 1.51 18.94
C ASN A 137 -6.51 0.41 18.47
N ASP A 138 -5.22 0.76 18.44
CA ASP A 138 -4.09 -0.02 18.94
C ASP A 138 -4.26 -1.56 18.97
N LYS A 139 -3.72 -2.22 17.93
CA LYS A 139 -2.94 -3.48 18.00
C LYS A 139 -2.62 -3.97 16.58
N GLY A 140 -1.31 -4.09 16.29
CA GLY A 140 -0.71 -4.96 15.26
C GLY A 140 -1.38 -4.97 13.88
N LEU A 141 -0.86 -4.15 12.95
CA LEU A 141 -1.14 -4.35 11.53
C LEU A 141 -0.44 -5.63 11.10
N ASP A 142 -1.21 -6.72 11.03
CA ASP A 142 -0.76 -7.97 10.42
C ASP A 142 -0.48 -7.73 8.93
N ASP A 143 0.70 -8.12 8.46
CA ASP A 143 1.36 -7.66 7.22
C ASP A 143 0.66 -7.99 5.88
N ASN A 144 -0.56 -8.52 5.86
CA ASN A 144 -1.27 -8.84 4.61
C ASN A 144 -2.79 -8.73 4.80
N SER A 145 -3.41 -7.66 4.27
CA SER A 145 -4.86 -7.46 4.34
C SER A 145 -5.54 -7.74 2.98
N ILE A 146 -6.69 -8.43 3.04
CA ILE A 146 -7.54 -8.74 1.89
C ILE A 146 -8.84 -7.96 2.05
N ILE A 147 -9.16 -7.10 1.08
CA ILE A 147 -10.42 -6.33 1.08
C ILE A 147 -11.30 -6.80 -0.08
N ASN A 148 -12.54 -7.20 0.21
CA ASN A 148 -13.50 -7.71 -0.77
C ASN A 148 -14.62 -6.70 -1.02
N TYR A 149 -14.88 -6.40 -2.29
CA TYR A 149 -16.03 -5.61 -2.74
C TYR A 149 -16.90 -6.47 -3.66
N GLY A 150 -18.09 -6.84 -3.19
CA GLY A 150 -19.08 -7.53 -4.00
C GLY A 150 -19.92 -6.53 -4.80
N TYR A 151 -19.81 -6.55 -6.12
CA TYR A 151 -20.75 -5.86 -7.00
C TYR A 151 -21.64 -6.92 -7.67
N SER A 152 -22.94 -6.85 -7.40
CA SER A 152 -23.95 -7.61 -8.15
C SER A 152 -24.46 -6.71 -9.25
N ASP A 153 -23.95 -6.88 -10.47
CA ASP A 153 -24.47 -6.16 -11.62
C ASP A 153 -25.88 -6.69 -11.92
N GLY A 154 -26.88 -5.84 -11.67
CA GLY A 154 -28.29 -6.16 -11.82
C GLY A 154 -28.72 -5.95 -13.26
N ASP A 155 -28.32 -6.84 -14.17
CA ASP A 155 -28.90 -6.87 -15.52
C ASP A 155 -29.72 -8.15 -15.73
N SER A 156 -31.03 -7.95 -15.84
CA SER A 156 -32.04 -8.98 -15.94
C SER A 156 -32.06 -9.57 -17.35
N GLY A 157 -31.35 -10.68 -17.55
CA GLY A 157 -31.36 -11.41 -18.82
C GLY A 157 -30.68 -12.77 -18.76
N ASN A 158 -31.42 -13.77 -18.26
CA ASN A 158 -31.32 -15.22 -18.54
C ASN A 158 -29.92 -15.91 -18.57
N HIS A 159 -29.74 -16.86 -17.64
CA HIS A 159 -28.78 -17.98 -17.61
C HIS A 159 -27.26 -17.68 -17.57
N ASN A 160 -26.81 -17.23 -16.40
CA ASN A 160 -25.75 -17.83 -15.56
C ASN A 160 -25.24 -16.71 -14.64
N ASN A 161 -25.83 -16.58 -13.44
CA ASN A 161 -25.46 -15.54 -12.47
C ASN A 161 -24.03 -15.79 -11.97
N ARG A 162 -23.03 -15.36 -12.74
CA ARG A 162 -21.64 -15.29 -12.32
C ARG A 162 -21.48 -14.03 -11.51
N THR A 163 -21.33 -14.18 -10.20
CA THR A 163 -20.93 -13.06 -9.34
C THR A 163 -19.43 -12.82 -9.55
N LEU A 164 -19.07 -11.58 -9.89
CA LEU A 164 -17.68 -11.14 -9.94
C LEU A 164 -17.35 -10.48 -8.61
N ILE A 165 -16.51 -11.13 -7.80
CA ILE A 165 -16.01 -10.56 -6.55
C ILE A 165 -14.67 -9.89 -6.85
N LYS A 166 -14.57 -8.59 -6.57
CA LYS A 166 -13.30 -7.86 -6.65
C LYS A 166 -12.61 -7.92 -5.30
N THR A 167 -11.34 -8.31 -5.29
CA THR A 167 -10.51 -8.42 -4.10
C THR A 167 -9.24 -7.62 -4.28
N GLU A 168 -8.82 -6.88 -3.25
CA GLU A 168 -7.56 -6.15 -3.24
C GLU A 168 -6.62 -6.77 -2.20
N VAL A 169 -5.41 -7.12 -2.62
CA VAL A 169 -4.36 -7.68 -1.77
C VAL A 169 -3.21 -6.68 -1.69
N LYS A 170 -2.76 -6.37 -0.47
CA LYS A 170 -1.67 -5.44 -0.22
C LYS A 170 -0.47 -6.16 0.37
N TRP A 171 0.71 -5.89 -0.17
CA TRP A 171 2.00 -6.40 0.32
C TRP A 171 2.88 -5.22 0.71
N LEU A 172 3.45 -5.28 1.92
CA LEU A 172 4.45 -4.32 2.34
C LEU A 172 5.71 -4.53 1.48
N LEU A 173 6.22 -3.48 0.85
CA LEU A 173 7.48 -3.57 0.09
C LEU A 173 8.68 -3.21 0.96
N GLY A 174 8.50 -2.20 1.82
CA GLY A 174 9.57 -1.66 2.62
C GLY A 174 9.36 -0.20 3.01
N GLU A 175 10.43 0.41 3.50
CA GLU A 175 10.45 1.77 4.02
C GLU A 175 11.43 2.65 3.23
N LEU A 176 11.07 3.91 3.00
CA LEU A 176 11.96 4.91 2.44
C LEU A 176 12.64 5.69 3.57
N LEU A 177 13.96 5.53 3.68
CA LEU A 177 14.77 6.14 4.72
C LEU A 177 15.60 7.30 4.20
N PHE A 178 15.85 8.28 5.08
CA PHE A 178 16.73 9.42 4.81
C PHE A 178 18.08 9.24 5.49
N ASP A 179 19.14 9.20 4.68
CA ASP A 179 20.52 9.18 5.15
C ASP A 179 20.98 10.59 5.51
N ARG A 180 21.15 10.85 6.81
CA ARG A 180 21.67 12.14 7.33
C ARG A 180 23.16 12.32 7.10
N ASN A 181 23.87 11.22 6.90
CA ASN A 181 25.32 11.20 6.70
C ASN A 181 25.64 10.44 5.42
N PRO A 182 25.17 10.93 4.24
CA PRO A 182 25.52 10.30 2.98
C PRO A 182 27.03 10.33 2.92
N LYS A 183 27.67 9.16 3.04
CA LYS A 183 29.12 9.08 2.86
C LYS A 183 29.39 9.78 1.53
N LYS A 184 30.24 10.82 1.54
CA LYS A 184 30.73 11.44 0.31
C LYS A 184 31.42 10.33 -0.46
N ASN A 185 30.69 9.63 -1.31
CA ASN A 185 31.22 8.60 -2.17
C ASN A 185 32.21 9.34 -3.07
N ARG A 186 33.50 9.11 -2.79
CA ARG A 186 34.63 9.52 -3.61
C ARG A 186 34.62 8.77 -4.93
#